data_AF-A0A8S3JU75-F1
#
_entry.id   AF-A0A8S3JU75-F1
#
_cell.length_a   1.000
_cell.length_b   1.000
_cell.length_c   1.000
_cell.angle_alpha   90.00
_cell.angle_beta   90.00
_cell.angle_gamma   90.00
#
_symmetry.space_group_name_H-M   'P 1'
#
loop_
_entity.id
_entity.type
_entity.pdbx_description
1 polymer ?
#
loop_
_entity_poly.entity_id
_entity_poly.type
_entity_poly.pdbx_seq_one_letter_code
_entity_poly.pdbx_strand_id
1 'polypeptide(L)'
;MKWNKGAKEGIVVAGGQCQGNGLTQLSSPQGLFVDTLGRLYVADCYNHRVMRWTQGAKPGTVIVGEKRSGAGANQFAVPVGLSVDRHGNLYVADCDNHRVQRFSIE
;
A
#
# COMPACT_ATOMS: atom_id res chain seq x y z
N MET A 1 -13.00 10.08 9.80
CA MET A 1 -12.52 8.95 10.62
C MET A 1 -12.62 9.35 12.08
N LYS A 2 -13.34 8.58 12.90
CA LYS A 2 -13.36 8.79 14.35
C LYS A 2 -12.98 7.46 14.98
N TRP A 3 -11.94 7.48 15.79
CA TRP A 3 -11.57 6.39 16.67
C TRP A 3 -12.80 5.85 17.40
N ASN A 4 -12.83 4.55 17.69
CA ASN A 4 -13.87 4.00 18.57
C ASN A 4 -13.91 4.83 19.85
N LYS A 5 -15.11 5.18 20.33
CA LYS A 5 -15.28 6.01 21.53
C LYS A 5 -14.56 5.31 22.70
N GLY A 6 -13.53 5.96 23.24
CA GLY A 6 -12.71 5.41 24.33
C GLY A 6 -11.45 4.66 23.90
N ALA A 7 -11.10 4.62 22.61
CA ALA A 7 -9.80 4.08 22.17
C ALA A 7 -8.65 4.89 22.80
N LYS A 8 -7.71 4.18 23.43
CA LYS A 8 -6.53 4.78 24.08
C LYS A 8 -5.24 4.57 23.29
N GLU A 9 -5.24 3.64 22.35
CA GLU A 9 -4.09 3.26 21.53
C GLU A 9 -4.52 2.78 20.14
N GLY A 10 -3.56 2.78 19.20
CA GLY A 10 -3.71 2.18 17.89
C GLY A 10 -3.43 0.68 17.89
N ILE A 11 -4.02 -0.04 16.93
CA ILE A 11 -3.70 -1.44 16.67
C ILE A 11 -2.93 -1.57 15.36
N VAL A 12 -1.99 -2.51 15.30
CA VAL A 12 -1.24 -2.79 14.07
C VAL A 12 -2.07 -3.67 13.14
N VAL A 13 -2.53 -3.10 12.02
CA VAL A 13 -3.38 -3.78 11.03
C VAL A 13 -2.63 -4.22 9.76
N ALA A 14 -1.43 -3.68 9.51
CA ALA A 14 -0.52 -4.08 8.43
C ALA A 14 0.93 -3.99 8.92
N GLY A 15 1.79 -4.88 8.44
CA GLY A 15 3.17 -4.96 8.92
C GLY A 15 3.29 -5.49 10.36
N GLY A 16 4.25 -4.92 11.10
CA GLY A 16 4.46 -5.20 12.53
C GLY A 16 5.39 -6.37 12.84
N GLN A 17 6.19 -6.83 11.87
CA GLN A 17 7.18 -7.91 12.03
C GLN A 17 8.58 -7.41 11.70
N CYS A 18 8.92 -6.23 12.23
CA CYS A 18 10.11 -5.45 11.85
C CYS A 18 10.11 -5.02 10.37
N GLN A 19 11.11 -4.22 10.00
CA GLN A 19 11.36 -3.84 8.62
C GLN A 19 11.73 -5.08 7.78
N GLY A 20 11.18 -5.19 6.57
CA GLY A 20 11.54 -6.26 5.65
C GLY A 20 10.66 -6.28 4.40
N ASN A 21 10.88 -7.29 3.54
CA ASN A 21 10.21 -7.44 2.25
C ASN A 21 9.28 -8.68 2.17
N GLY A 22 9.06 -9.34 3.32
CA GLY A 22 8.06 -10.40 3.48
C GLY A 22 6.63 -9.87 3.27
N LEU A 23 5.65 -10.77 3.20
CA LEU A 23 4.23 -10.39 3.04
C LEU A 23 3.57 -9.95 4.36
N THR A 24 4.28 -10.09 5.48
CA THR A 24 3.88 -9.58 6.81
C THR A 24 4.71 -8.36 7.22
N GLN A 25 5.60 -7.89 6.36
CA GLN A 25 6.56 -6.81 6.62
C GLN A 25 6.37 -5.66 5.64
N LEU A 26 6.80 -4.48 6.06
CA LEU A 26 6.82 -3.24 5.27
C LEU A 26 8.20 -2.59 5.45
N SER A 27 8.57 -1.70 4.53
CA SER A 27 9.80 -0.92 4.55
C SER A 27 9.47 0.52 4.16
N SER A 28 9.46 1.41 5.16
CA SER A 28 9.06 2.82 5.04
C SER A 28 7.70 3.03 4.36
N PRO A 29 6.60 2.47 4.89
CA PRO A 29 5.28 2.69 4.31
C PRO A 29 4.91 4.18 4.36
N GLN A 30 4.36 4.71 3.26
CA GLN A 30 4.05 6.15 3.11
C GLN A 30 2.53 6.38 3.02
N GLY A 31 2.00 6.41 1.80
CA GLY A 31 0.59 6.61 1.54
C GLY A 31 -0.23 5.34 1.75
N LEU A 32 -1.49 5.54 2.15
CA LEU A 32 -2.47 4.49 2.30
C LEU A 32 -3.85 4.95 1.87
N PHE A 33 -4.72 4.00 1.55
CA PHE A 33 -6.17 4.21 1.51
C PHE A 33 -6.90 2.96 2.00
N VAL A 34 -8.16 3.13 2.41
CA VAL A 34 -9.05 2.03 2.78
C VAL A 34 -10.25 2.09 1.84
N ASP A 35 -10.57 0.98 1.19
CA ASP A 35 -11.73 0.91 0.31
C ASP A 35 -13.04 0.68 1.08
N THR A 36 -14.16 0.67 0.37
CA THR A 36 -15.51 0.46 0.95
C THR A 36 -15.71 -0.93 1.54
N LEU A 37 -14.85 -1.91 1.21
CA LEU A 37 -14.86 -3.25 1.77
C LEU A 37 -13.94 -3.37 3.00
N GLY A 38 -13.30 -2.28 3.43
CA GLY A 38 -12.39 -2.27 4.57
C GLY A 38 -11.01 -2.86 4.25
N ARG A 39 -10.64 -3.00 2.98
CA ARG A 39 -9.31 -3.44 2.56
C ARG A 39 -8.36 -2.23 2.60
N LEU A 40 -7.26 -2.37 3.34
CA LEU A 40 -6.21 -1.38 3.48
C LEU A 40 -5.16 -1.58 2.38
N TYR A 41 -4.86 -0.54 1.63
CA TYR A 41 -3.80 -0.51 0.63
C TYR A 41 -2.69 0.42 1.11
N VAL A 42 -1.44 0.00 0.96
CA VAL A 42 -0.27 0.70 1.49
C VAL A 42 0.82 0.76 0.43
N ALA A 43 1.38 1.96 0.21
CA ALA A 43 2.59 2.14 -0.57
C ALA A 43 3.78 1.70 0.27
N ASP A 44 4.35 0.53 -0.05
CA ASP A 44 5.51 -0.06 0.61
C ASP A 44 6.78 0.45 -0.07
N CYS A 45 7.11 1.69 0.25
CA CYS A 45 8.00 2.57 -0.51
C CYS A 45 9.37 1.97 -0.84
N TYR A 46 10.08 1.47 0.17
CA TYR A 46 11.42 0.89 -0.01
C TYR A 46 11.40 -0.57 -0.45
N ASN A 47 10.22 -1.15 -0.63
CA ASN A 47 10.04 -2.42 -1.31
C ASN A 47 9.45 -2.26 -2.71
N HIS A 48 9.29 -1.02 -3.20
CA HIS A 48 8.89 -0.71 -4.58
C HIS A 48 7.55 -1.34 -5.01
N ARG A 49 6.60 -1.46 -4.08
CA ARG A 49 5.33 -2.15 -4.29
C ARG A 49 4.16 -1.50 -3.58
N VAL A 50 2.95 -1.82 -4.02
CA VAL A 50 1.70 -1.55 -3.29
C VAL A 50 1.16 -2.86 -2.75
N MET A 51 0.84 -2.88 -1.47
CA MET A 51 0.31 -4.05 -0.79
C MET A 51 -1.07 -3.81 -0.23
N ARG A 52 -1.90 -4.87 -0.20
CA ARG A 52 -3.26 -4.88 0.31
C ARG A 52 -3.38 -5.82 1.51
N TRP A 53 -4.14 -5.38 2.50
CA TRP A 53 -4.58 -6.16 3.65
C TRP A 53 -6.08 -6.12 3.79
N THR A 54 -6.67 -7.28 4.05
CA THR A 54 -8.06 -7.36 4.52
C THR A 54 -8.06 -7.38 6.04
N GLN A 55 -9.06 -6.78 6.68
CA GLN A 55 -9.19 -6.77 8.13
C GLN A 55 -9.02 -8.18 8.72
N GLY A 56 -8.08 -8.34 9.65
CA GLY A 56 -7.77 -9.63 10.29
C GLY A 56 -6.88 -10.59 9.49
N ALA A 57 -6.63 -10.34 8.20
CA ALA A 57 -5.79 -11.21 7.37
C ALA A 57 -4.31 -10.86 7.52
N LYS A 58 -3.50 -11.86 7.87
CA LYS A 58 -2.03 -11.86 7.71
C LYS A 58 -1.67 -13.21 7.06
N PRO A 59 -0.93 -13.24 5.94
CA PRO A 59 -0.15 -12.18 5.32
C PRO A 59 -0.95 -11.20 4.44
N GLY A 60 -0.33 -10.09 4.03
CA GLY A 60 -0.85 -9.20 2.99
C GLY A 60 -0.62 -9.74 1.58
N THR A 61 -1.11 -9.01 0.58
CA THR A 61 -0.97 -9.37 -0.85
C THR A 61 -0.35 -8.22 -1.62
N VAL A 62 0.61 -8.50 -2.50
CA VAL A 62 1.12 -7.52 -3.46
C VAL A 62 0.05 -7.33 -4.54
N ILE A 63 -0.34 -6.09 -4.80
CA ILE A 63 -1.32 -5.75 -5.84
C ILE A 63 -0.64 -5.26 -7.11
N VAL A 64 0.42 -4.46 -6.95
CA VAL A 64 1.22 -3.95 -8.06
C VAL A 64 2.63 -3.62 -7.57
N GLY A 65 3.61 -3.68 -8.48
CA GLY A 65 5.01 -3.45 -8.17
C GLY A 65 5.80 -4.75 -8.01
N GLU A 66 7.11 -4.65 -8.22
CA GLU A 66 8.06 -5.73 -8.00
C GLU A 66 8.88 -5.42 -6.75
N LYS A 67 9.49 -6.43 -6.10
CA LYS A 67 10.37 -6.21 -4.93
C LYS A 67 11.72 -5.57 -5.29
N ARG A 68 11.77 -4.81 -6.38
CA ARG A 68 12.95 -4.12 -6.91
C ARG A 68 12.51 -2.82 -7.58
N SER A 69 13.38 -1.82 -7.50
CA SER A 69 13.19 -0.57 -8.23
C SER A 69 13.19 -0.79 -9.74
N GLY A 70 12.40 -0.02 -10.48
CA GLY A 70 12.40 -0.02 -11.93
C GLY A 70 11.40 0.96 -12.54
N ALA A 71 11.51 1.17 -13.86
CA ALA A 71 10.69 2.12 -14.62
C ALA A 71 9.70 1.45 -15.59
N GLY A 72 9.60 0.12 -15.59
CA GLY A 72 8.62 -0.64 -16.37
C GLY A 72 7.17 -0.35 -15.96
N ALA A 73 6.21 -0.83 -16.75
CA ALA A 73 4.78 -0.56 -16.57
C ALA A 73 4.17 -1.11 -15.26
N ASN A 74 4.84 -2.09 -14.63
CA ASN A 74 4.44 -2.66 -13.33
C ASN A 74 5.55 -2.53 -12.28
N GLN A 75 6.48 -1.60 -12.49
CA GLN A 75 7.58 -1.32 -11.57
C GLN A 75 7.45 0.09 -11.03
N PHE A 76 8.00 0.29 -9.83
CA PHE A 76 8.06 1.58 -9.17
C PHE A 76 9.48 1.88 -8.69
N ALA A 77 9.78 3.15 -8.56
CA ALA A 77 10.91 3.69 -7.84
C ALA A 77 10.32 4.61 -6.75
N VAL A 78 10.31 4.12 -5.51
CA VAL A 78 9.84 4.87 -4.32
C VAL A 78 8.38 5.34 -4.49
N PRO A 79 7.39 4.41 -4.55
CA PRO A 79 5.99 4.79 -4.58
C PRO A 79 5.60 5.41 -3.23
N VAL A 80 4.99 6.60 -3.26
CA VAL A 80 4.68 7.37 -2.03
C VAL A 80 3.20 7.57 -1.80
N GLY A 81 2.44 7.99 -2.80
CA GLY A 81 1.03 8.38 -2.66
C GLY A 81 0.11 7.41 -3.39
N LEU A 82 -1.04 7.11 -2.77
CA LEU A 82 -2.10 6.29 -3.36
C LEU A 82 -3.41 7.07 -3.41
N SER A 83 -4.16 6.92 -4.50
CA SER A 83 -5.54 7.38 -4.62
C SER A 83 -6.35 6.40 -5.46
N VAL A 84 -7.66 6.35 -5.27
CA VAL A 84 -8.57 5.51 -6.04
C VAL A 84 -9.71 6.34 -6.59
N ASP A 85 -10.09 6.11 -7.85
CA ASP A 85 -11.26 6.75 -8.44
C ASP A 85 -12.55 5.95 -8.16
N ARG A 86 -13.69 6.51 -8.56
CA ARG A 86 -15.02 5.87 -8.43
C ARG A 86 -15.18 4.58 -9.25
N HIS A 87 -14.28 4.34 -10.21
CA HIS A 87 -14.26 3.15 -11.05
C HIS A 87 -13.32 2.06 -10.49
N GLY A 88 -12.71 2.30 -9.32
CA GLY A 88 -11.77 1.37 -8.72
C GLY A 88 -10.37 1.42 -9.33
N ASN A 89 -10.02 2.42 -10.13
CA ASN A 89 -8.66 2.55 -10.62
C ASN A 89 -7.74 3.10 -9.53
N LEU A 90 -6.64 2.40 -9.27
CA LEU A 90 -5.58 2.82 -8.37
C LEU A 90 -4.59 3.73 -9.09
N TYR A 91 -4.34 4.91 -8.52
CA TYR A 91 -3.31 5.85 -8.94
C TYR A 91 -2.17 5.82 -7.93
N VAL A 92 -0.95 5.62 -8.43
CA VAL A 92 0.27 5.53 -7.62
C VAL A 92 1.23 6.64 -8.04
N ALA A 93 1.61 7.50 -7.09
CA ALA A 93 2.67 8.47 -7.27
C ALA A 93 4.02 7.76 -7.14
N ASP A 94 4.69 7.57 -8.28
CA ASP A 94 5.94 6.84 -8.46
C ASP A 94 7.10 7.87 -8.43
N CYS A 95 7.52 8.23 -7.22
CA CYS A 95 8.20 9.49 -6.91
C CYS A 95 9.54 9.64 -7.66
N ASP A 96 10.38 8.61 -7.62
CA ASP A 96 11.71 8.67 -8.22
C ASP A 96 11.69 8.40 -9.72
N ASN A 97 10.59 7.86 -10.25
CA ASN A 97 10.34 7.81 -11.70
C ASN A 97 9.64 9.07 -12.22
N HIS A 98 9.34 10.05 -11.36
CA HIS A 98 8.71 11.33 -11.70
C HIS A 98 7.39 11.18 -12.48
N ARG A 99 6.58 10.17 -12.12
CA ARG A 99 5.33 9.85 -12.83
C ARG A 99 4.21 9.44 -11.89
N VAL A 100 3.00 9.41 -12.44
CA VAL A 100 1.85 8.77 -11.81
C VAL A 100 1.39 7.63 -12.72
N GLN A 101 1.21 6.44 -12.16
CA GLN A 101 0.69 5.28 -12.89
C GLN A 101 -0.72 4.93 -12.42
N ARG A 102 -1.57 4.49 -13.36
CA ARG A 102 -2.95 4.06 -13.10
C ARG A 102 -3.08 2.57 -13.37
N PHE A 103 -3.71 1.84 -12.46
CA PHE A 103 -3.97 0.41 -12.54
C PHE A 103 -5.45 0.12 -12.33
N SER A 104 -6.03 -0.77 -13.14
CA SER A 104 -7.33 -1.36 -12.82
C SER A 104 -7.11 -2.44 -11.76
N ILE A 105 -7.75 -2.30 -10.61
CA ILE A 105 -7.66 -3.24 -9.49
C ILE A 105 -9.05 -3.81 -9.20
N GLU A 106 -9.60 -4.53 -10.19
CA GLU A 106 -10.82 -5.34 -10.04
C GLU A 106 -10.60 -6.49 -9.04
#